data_AF-A0A673VBE6-F1
#
_entry.id   AF-A0A673VBE6-F1
#
_cell.length_a   1.000
_cell.length_b   1.000
_cell.length_c   1.000
_cell.angle_alpha   90.00
_cell.angle_beta   90.00
_cell.angle_gamma   90.00
#
_symmetry.space_group_name_H-M   'P 1'
#
loop_
_entity.id
_entity.type
_entity.pdbx_description
1 polymer ?
#
loop_
_entity_poly.entity_id
_entity_poly.type
_entity_poly.pdbx_seq_one_letter_code
_entity_poly.pdbx_strand_id
1 'polypeptide(L)'
;DEGRGPAPGSGTRQVFSMAAMNKEGGSGKESLKKPADPVEWTVMDVVEYFTEAGFPEQATAFQEQEIDGKSLLLMQRTDVLTGLSIRLGPALKIYEHHIKVLQQGHFEDEDPDGFLG
;
A
#
# COMPACT_ATOMS: atom_id res chain seq x y z
N ASP A 1 -59.45 -9.45 17.18
CA ASP A 1 -58.65 -8.37 16.58
C ASP A 1 -57.98 -7.60 17.72
N GLU A 2 -56.65 -7.73 17.81
CA GLU A 2 -55.64 -7.00 18.61
C GLU A 2 -55.97 -6.62 20.09
N GLY A 3 -55.33 -7.12 21.17
CA GLY A 3 -54.01 -7.74 21.32
C GLY A 3 -52.90 -6.74 21.67
N ARG A 4 -53.01 -5.95 22.76
CA ARG A 4 -51.88 -5.14 23.27
C ARG A 4 -51.90 -4.97 24.80
N GLY A 5 -51.25 -5.90 25.49
CA GLY A 5 -50.66 -5.67 26.81
C GLY A 5 -49.21 -5.18 26.68
N PRO A 6 -48.62 -4.55 27.72
CA PRO A 6 -47.34 -3.85 27.63
C PRO A 6 -46.16 -4.79 27.84
N ALA A 7 -45.03 -4.50 27.20
CA ALA A 7 -43.74 -5.12 27.49
C ALA A 7 -42.69 -4.03 27.76
N PRO A 8 -42.16 -3.91 29.00
CA PRO A 8 -40.96 -3.14 29.28
C PRO A 8 -39.73 -4.01 29.00
N GLY A 9 -39.14 -3.82 27.82
CA GLY A 9 -37.85 -4.41 27.47
C GLY A 9 -36.71 -3.48 27.88
N SER A 10 -36.29 -3.57 29.13
CA SER A 10 -34.97 -3.09 29.56
C SER A 10 -33.90 -3.97 28.90
N GLY A 11 -32.97 -3.35 28.17
CA GLY A 11 -31.98 -4.07 27.39
C GLY A 11 -30.83 -3.19 26.98
N THR A 12 -30.14 -2.58 27.94
CA THR A 12 -28.77 -2.10 27.76
C THR A 12 -27.90 -3.27 27.31
N ARG A 13 -27.48 -3.27 26.04
CA ARG A 13 -26.46 -4.20 25.56
C ARG A 13 -25.19 -3.43 25.22
N GLN A 14 -24.31 -3.47 26.22
CA GLN A 14 -22.85 -3.45 26.18
C GLN A 14 -22.19 -2.70 25.02
N VAL A 15 -21.61 -1.56 25.36
CA VAL A 15 -20.39 -1.09 24.73
C VAL A 15 -19.32 -2.20 24.84
N PHE A 16 -18.78 -2.64 23.70
CA PHE A 16 -17.61 -3.51 23.71
C PHE A 16 -16.39 -2.68 24.10
N SER A 17 -15.89 -2.89 25.31
CA SER A 17 -14.51 -2.53 25.67
C SER A 17 -13.56 -3.39 24.83
N MET A 18 -12.95 -2.81 23.81
CA MET A 18 -11.69 -3.32 23.25
C MET A 18 -10.54 -2.54 23.89
N ALA A 19 -10.33 -2.80 25.19
CA ALA A 19 -9.08 -2.45 25.84
C ALA A 19 -8.14 -3.66 25.78
N ALA A 20 -6.86 -3.37 25.57
CA ALA A 20 -5.69 -4.26 25.64
C ALA A 20 -5.29 -4.98 24.34
N MET A 21 -4.53 -4.25 23.52
CA MET A 21 -3.27 -4.75 22.96
C MET A 21 -2.21 -3.65 23.13
N ASN A 22 -1.63 -3.57 24.33
CA ASN A 22 -0.34 -2.89 24.52
C ASN A 22 0.74 -3.84 24.01
N LYS A 23 1.32 -3.54 22.85
CA LYS A 23 2.61 -4.10 22.45
C LYS A 23 3.56 -2.92 22.26
N GLU A 24 4.17 -2.52 23.37
CA GLU A 24 5.40 -1.75 23.35
C GLU A 24 6.46 -2.59 22.63
N GLY A 25 6.76 -2.13 21.43
CA GLY A 25 7.91 -2.52 20.63
C GLY A 25 8.36 -1.28 19.89
N GLY A 26 8.85 -0.29 20.65
CA GLY A 26 9.58 0.82 20.08
C GLY A 26 10.84 0.27 19.41
N SER A 27 10.80 0.14 18.09
CA SER A 27 11.97 0.34 17.27
C SER A 27 11.73 1.68 16.61
N GLY A 28 12.52 2.68 17.01
CA GLY A 28 12.43 4.00 16.42
C GLY A 28 12.56 3.85 14.92
N LYS A 29 11.53 4.26 14.18
CA LYS A 29 11.75 4.69 12.80
C LYS A 29 12.48 6.02 12.90
N GLU A 30 13.76 5.92 13.22
CA GLU A 30 14.77 6.86 12.77
C GLU A 30 14.33 7.39 11.42
N SER A 31 14.25 8.72 11.30
CA SER A 31 13.81 9.39 10.09
C SER A 31 14.54 8.80 8.89
N LEU A 32 13.89 7.84 8.23
CA LEU A 32 14.43 7.18 7.08
C LEU A 32 14.53 8.30 6.06
N LYS A 33 15.77 8.71 5.82
CA LYS A 33 16.10 9.75 4.86
C LYS A 33 15.30 9.44 3.62
N LYS A 34 14.58 10.45 3.13
CA LYS A 34 13.82 10.48 1.88
C LYS A 34 14.25 9.32 0.98
N PRO A 35 13.35 8.40 0.58
CA PRO A 35 13.76 7.29 -0.25
C PRO A 35 14.64 7.84 -1.37
N ALA A 36 15.82 7.24 -1.50
CA ALA A 36 16.68 7.43 -2.65
C ALA A 36 15.83 7.30 -3.91
N ASP A 37 16.25 7.88 -5.03
CA ASP A 37 15.59 7.71 -6.33
C ASP A 37 15.02 6.27 -6.47
N PRO A 38 13.74 6.08 -6.86
CA PRO A 38 13.13 4.74 -6.97
C PRO A 38 13.98 3.71 -7.73
N VAL A 39 14.89 4.15 -8.59
CA VAL A 39 15.87 3.30 -9.28
C VAL A 39 16.86 2.59 -8.32
N GLU A 40 17.11 3.14 -7.14
CA GLU A 40 18.02 2.62 -6.12
C GLU A 40 17.31 1.77 -5.04
N TRP A 41 15.99 1.64 -5.11
CA TRP A 41 15.23 0.88 -4.11
C TRP A 41 15.60 -0.60 -4.16
N THR A 42 15.90 -1.16 -3.00
CA THR A 42 15.97 -2.60 -2.79
C THR A 42 14.57 -3.19 -2.70
N VAL A 43 14.48 -4.52 -2.75
CA VAL A 43 13.21 -5.24 -2.51
C VAL A 43 12.57 -4.81 -1.18
N MET A 44 13.39 -4.56 -0.15
CA MET A 44 12.89 -4.19 1.18
C MET A 44 12.32 -2.77 1.20
N ASP A 45 12.90 -1.85 0.44
CA ASP A 45 12.39 -0.48 0.28
C ASP A 45 11.04 -0.48 -0.47
N VAL A 46 10.89 -1.31 -1.50
CA VAL A 46 9.62 -1.51 -2.22
C VAL A 46 8.53 -2.03 -1.26
N VAL A 47 8.87 -3.00 -0.43
CA VAL A 47 7.96 -3.58 0.57
C VAL A 47 7.56 -2.53 1.61
N GLU A 48 8.51 -1.77 2.14
CA GLU A 48 8.22 -0.71 3.10
C GLU A 48 7.32 0.37 2.47
N TYR A 49 7.63 0.81 1.24
CA TYR A 49 6.82 1.79 0.51
C TYR A 49 5.35 1.34 0.37
N PHE A 50 5.11 0.12 -0.12
CA PHE A 50 3.73 -0.35 -0.30
C PHE A 50 3.03 -0.67 1.02
N THR A 51 3.78 -1.04 2.06
CA THR A 51 3.24 -1.20 3.42
C THR A 51 2.76 0.15 3.97
N GLU A 52 3.56 1.20 3.84
CA GLU A 52 3.23 2.56 4.29
C GLU A 52 2.12 3.21 3.45
N ALA A 53 2.05 2.86 2.15
CA ALA A 53 0.95 3.25 1.27
C ALA A 53 -0.40 2.56 1.59
N GLY A 54 -0.44 1.64 2.55
CA GLY A 54 -1.67 0.96 2.97
C GLY A 54 -1.96 -0.35 2.23
N PHE A 55 -0.95 -0.96 1.62
CA PHE A 55 -1.02 -2.24 0.91
C PHE A 55 -0.11 -3.34 1.52
N PRO A 56 -0.16 -3.58 2.84
CA PRO A 56 0.76 -4.54 3.49
C PRO A 56 0.60 -5.98 2.99
N GLU A 57 -0.61 -6.40 2.63
CA GLU A 57 -0.88 -7.73 2.08
C GLU A 57 -0.33 -7.88 0.64
N GLN A 58 -0.22 -6.79 -0.11
CA GLN A 58 0.32 -6.82 -1.46
C GLN A 58 1.83 -6.63 -1.45
N ALA A 59 2.37 -5.92 -0.46
CA ALA A 59 3.80 -5.75 -0.26
C ALA A 59 4.53 -7.10 -0.17
N THR A 60 3.92 -8.11 0.46
CA THR A 60 4.50 -9.46 0.51
C THR A 60 4.63 -10.10 -0.87
N ALA A 61 3.71 -9.83 -1.79
CA ALA A 61 3.80 -10.35 -3.16
C ALA A 61 4.98 -9.71 -3.93
N PHE A 62 5.27 -8.43 -3.71
CA PHE A 62 6.48 -7.79 -4.25
C PHE A 62 7.76 -8.42 -3.67
N GLN A 63 7.74 -8.77 -2.39
CA GLN A 63 8.86 -9.46 -1.74
C GLN A 63 9.09 -10.86 -2.30
N GLU A 64 8.04 -11.67 -2.43
CA GLU A 64 8.10 -13.05 -2.92
C GLU A 64 8.58 -13.14 -4.36
N GLN A 65 8.26 -12.12 -5.17
CA GLN A 65 8.70 -12.01 -6.56
C GLN A 65 10.04 -11.27 -6.70
N GLU A 66 10.69 -10.93 -5.57
CA GLU A 66 11.98 -10.23 -5.51
C GLU A 66 11.99 -8.92 -6.33
N ILE A 67 10.89 -8.17 -6.30
CA ILE A 67 10.74 -6.93 -7.06
C ILE A 67 11.52 -5.81 -6.38
N ASP A 68 12.62 -5.40 -7.00
CA ASP A 68 13.40 -4.22 -6.65
C ASP A 68 12.89 -2.96 -7.37
N GLY A 69 13.47 -1.80 -7.07
CA GLY A 69 13.07 -0.52 -7.63
C GLY A 69 13.13 -0.45 -9.15
N LYS A 70 14.21 -0.98 -9.74
CA LYS A 70 14.38 -1.03 -11.20
C LYS A 70 13.30 -1.87 -11.85
N SER A 71 13.04 -3.04 -11.30
CA SER A 71 11.99 -3.93 -11.80
C SER A 71 10.62 -3.28 -11.65
N LEU A 72 10.36 -2.61 -10.52
CA LEU A 72 9.12 -1.88 -10.24
C LEU A 72 8.87 -0.78 -11.29
N LEU A 73 9.89 0.01 -11.62
CA LEU A 73 9.81 1.07 -12.62
C LEU A 73 9.58 0.53 -14.04
N LEU A 74 9.96 -0.72 -14.32
CA LEU A 74 9.73 -1.36 -15.62
C LEU A 74 8.40 -2.11 -15.71
N MET A 75 7.68 -2.27 -14.59
CA MET A 75 6.42 -3.02 -14.58
C MET A 75 5.35 -2.36 -15.47
N GLN A 76 4.73 -3.20 -16.29
CA GLN A 76 3.55 -2.83 -17.07
C GLN A 76 2.28 -3.15 -16.31
N ARG A 77 1.15 -2.58 -16.76
CA ARG A 77 -0.16 -2.83 -16.17
C ARG A 77 -0.45 -4.34 -16.08
N THR A 78 -0.11 -5.09 -17.13
CA THR A 78 -0.32 -6.54 -17.18
C THR A 78 0.44 -7.26 -16.08
N ASP A 79 1.69 -6.87 -15.81
CA ASP A 79 2.54 -7.54 -14.84
C ASP A 79 1.98 -7.41 -13.42
N VAL A 80 1.41 -6.25 -13.09
CA VAL A 80 0.76 -6.04 -11.79
C VAL A 80 -0.57 -6.79 -11.70
N LEU A 81 -1.36 -6.78 -12.78
CA LEU A 81 -2.69 -7.37 -12.81
C LEU A 81 -2.68 -8.90 -12.83
N THR A 82 -1.65 -9.52 -13.42
CA THR A 82 -1.57 -10.99 -13.57
C THR A 82 -0.35 -11.62 -12.94
N GLY A 83 0.76 -10.90 -12.80
CA GLY A 83 2.04 -11.44 -12.33
C GLY A 83 2.16 -11.54 -10.80
N LEU A 84 1.48 -10.69 -10.05
CA LEU A 84 1.64 -10.62 -8.58
C LEU A 84 0.61 -11.43 -7.77
N SER A 85 -0.30 -12.17 -8.40
CA SER A 85 -1.41 -12.89 -7.72
C SER A 85 -2.25 -12.00 -6.77
N ILE A 86 -2.31 -10.70 -7.04
CA ILE A 86 -3.07 -9.72 -6.26
C ILE A 86 -4.52 -9.65 -6.78
N ARG A 87 -5.49 -9.38 -5.90
CA ARG A 87 -6.88 -9.12 -6.31
C ARG A 87 -6.96 -7.91 -7.25
N LEU A 88 -7.83 -7.99 -8.26
CA LEU A 88 -7.96 -6.96 -9.31
C LEU A 88 -8.12 -5.53 -8.77
N GLY A 89 -8.95 -5.33 -7.74
CA GLY A 89 -9.19 -4.01 -7.15
C GLY A 89 -7.91 -3.34 -6.60
N PRO A 90 -7.23 -3.95 -5.62
CA PRO A 90 -5.94 -3.48 -5.14
C PRO A 90 -4.88 -3.35 -6.25
N ALA A 91 -4.79 -4.31 -7.17
CA ALA A 91 -3.81 -4.29 -8.27
C ALA A 91 -3.96 -3.06 -9.17
N LEU A 92 -5.20 -2.68 -9.52
CA LEU A 92 -5.47 -1.46 -10.28
C LEU A 92 -5.05 -0.20 -9.53
N LYS A 93 -5.33 -0.13 -8.22
CA LYS A 93 -4.94 1.03 -7.40
C LYS A 93 -3.43 1.18 -7.31
N ILE A 94 -2.72 0.08 -7.09
CA ILE A 94 -1.26 0.03 -7.03
C ILE A 94 -0.65 0.53 -8.35
N TYR A 95 -1.14 0.03 -9.48
CA TYR A 95 -0.59 0.44 -10.77
C TYR A 95 -0.86 1.92 -11.08
N GLU A 96 -2.12 2.36 -10.97
CA GLU A 96 -2.51 3.72 -11.39
C GLU A 96 -2.01 4.81 -10.45
N HIS A 97 -1.95 4.55 -9.13
CA HIS A 97 -1.65 5.59 -8.14
C HIS A 97 -0.21 5.55 -7.59
N HIS A 98 0.50 4.44 -7.75
CA HIS A 98 1.87 4.31 -7.22
C HIS A 98 2.87 4.09 -8.35
N ILE A 99 2.78 2.96 -9.06
CA ILE A 99 3.81 2.58 -10.05
C ILE A 99 3.90 3.63 -11.16
N LYS A 100 2.76 4.06 -11.72
CA LYS A 100 2.74 5.06 -12.77
C LYS A 100 3.27 6.43 -12.33
N VAL A 101 3.02 6.82 -11.07
CA VAL A 101 3.53 8.07 -10.51
C VAL A 101 5.04 8.00 -10.30
N LEU A 102 5.55 6.86 -9.81
CA LEU A 102 6.99 6.63 -9.67
C LEU A 102 7.71 6.62 -11.03
N GLN A 103 7.09 6.06 -12.06
CA GLN A 103 7.60 6.10 -13.43
C GLN A 103 7.67 7.54 -13.98
N GLN A 104 6.59 8.31 -13.85
CA GLN A 104 6.53 9.70 -14.33
C GLN A 104 7.62 10.56 -13.67
N GLY A 105 7.78 10.45 -12.34
CA GLY A 105 8.80 11.20 -11.61
C GLY A 105 10.25 10.80 -11.90
N HIS A 106 10.51 9.65 -12.54
CA HIS A 106 11.86 9.21 -12.90
C HIS A 106 12.24 9.61 -14.34
N PHE A 107 11.29 9.53 -15.28
CA PHE A 107 11.57 9.83 -16.69
C PHE A 107 11.48 11.33 -17.05
N GLU A 108 10.90 12.18 -16.20
CA GLU A 108 10.86 13.64 -16.44
C GLU A 108 12.18 14.36 -16.09
N ASP A 109 13.10 13.71 -15.37
CA ASP A 109 14.41 14.29 -14.99
C ASP A 109 15.57 13.91 -15.96
N GLU A 110 15.35 12.99 -16.92
CA GLU A 110 16.39 12.54 -17.87
C GLU A 110 16.46 13.30 -19.21
N ASP A 111 15.63 14.33 -19.44
CA ASP A 111 15.69 15.17 -20.66
C ASP A 111 16.14 16.63 -20.39
N PRO A 112 17.45 16.90 -20.12
CA PRO A 112 17.97 18.27 -20.09
C PRO A 112 18.29 18.88 -21.47
N ASP A 113 18.31 18.11 -22.57
CA ASP A 113 18.87 18.55 -23.88
C ASP A 113 17.86 18.55 -25.06
N GLY A 114 16.59 18.81 -24.78
CA GLY A 114 15.50 18.67 -25.75
C GLY A 114 14.97 19.92 -26.44
N PHE A 115 15.69 21.05 -26.59
CA PHE A 115 15.24 22.13 -27.49
C PHE A 115 16.34 23.12 -27.93
N LEU A 116 17.23 22.69 -28.82
CA LEU A 116 17.83 23.58 -29.83
C LEU A 116 17.38 23.07 -31.20
N GLY A 117 16.23 23.57 -31.66
CA GLY A 117 15.70 23.40 -33.01
C GLY A 117 14.91 24.64 -33.39
#